data_AF-A0AA36I1Q9-F1
#
_entry.id   AF-A0AA36I1Q9-F1
#
_cell.length_a   1.000
_cell.length_b   1.000
_cell.length_c   1.000
_cell.angle_alpha   90.00
_cell.angle_beta   90.00
_cell.angle_gamma   90.00
#
_symmetry.space_group_name_H-M   'P 1'
#
loop_
_entity.id
_entity.type
_entity.pdbx_description
1 polymer ?
#
loop_
_entity_poly.entity_id
_entity_poly.type
_entity_poly.pdbx_seq_one_letter_code
_entity_poly.pdbx_strand_id
1 'polypeptide(L)'
;MKIWDVQFVENVVGDDEDISEVSGELNRRPIYCCASGLSRVRRPRLYWCNVEMGDHESFGRGHTALYDIIEFNEKREPLEDVIDAGWEWPAGKADPSLCLPTFTRAIPRTKPPAEPAGLRLCDQETVGRWKDDLMKYPPYTYQQQYLMECKGEADKKRVASVTERERLMGYPAGYTLALHKKDPTNTEEEFRQQVAREAAIGNSFHAVKVACLLDLWLWTAGVRTDPKGASKIVEEWHQMMRTRRYNDEGLMEGTEVTHATSLNEKEEEDRLLQIEKPPGLMEWLRMSSRDGERLPDPKLLAARLVHQYLRRAEFRGSDVRLDLQVVYRPDAVARTTVDPRRWVWKVAHSYKWDRREHINVLELRAILHSLEWRARSATFHSCRFLHLSDSQICLAVLAKGRSSSRKLNRILRKIAALCIALNLYPLWAWIASKLNPADEPSRRYEPKDN
;
A
#
# COMPACT_ATOMS: atom_id res chain seq x y z
N MET A 1 18.86 12.57 17.19
CA MET A 1 17.90 11.58 16.66
C MET A 1 17.51 11.91 15.22
N LYS A 2 18.08 11.19 14.26
CA LYS A 2 17.71 11.23 12.84
C LYS A 2 16.35 10.52 12.69
N ILE A 3 15.41 11.12 11.96
CA ILE A 3 14.22 10.39 11.52
C ILE A 3 14.69 9.51 10.36
N TRP A 4 14.41 8.22 10.44
CA TRP A 4 14.73 7.31 9.35
C TRP A 4 13.77 7.55 8.21
N ASP A 5 14.34 7.65 7.01
CA ASP A 5 13.63 7.81 5.76
C ASP A 5 14.24 6.84 4.78
N VAL A 6 13.42 5.93 4.24
CA VAL A 6 13.81 5.00 3.19
C VAL A 6 12.98 5.36 1.97
N GLN A 7 13.65 5.90 0.95
CA GLN A 7 13.08 6.34 -0.30
C GLN A 7 13.70 5.51 -1.41
N PHE A 8 12.87 4.87 -2.22
CA PHE A 8 13.33 4.19 -3.41
C PHE A 8 12.46 4.49 -4.63
N VAL A 9 13.08 4.42 -5.79
CA VAL A 9 12.42 4.45 -7.10
C VAL A 9 12.67 3.10 -7.76
N GLU A 10 11.66 2.54 -8.43
CA GLU A 10 11.77 1.31 -9.20
C GLU A 10 11.49 1.61 -10.67
N ASN A 11 12.22 0.95 -11.57
CA ASN A 11 11.89 0.99 -12.99
C ASN A 11 12.28 -0.32 -13.69
N VAL A 12 11.78 -0.50 -14.91
CA VAL A 12 12.25 -1.54 -15.83
C VAL A 12 13.74 -1.36 -16.15
N VAL A 13 14.39 -2.45 -16.55
CA VAL A 13 15.77 -2.37 -17.04
C VAL A 13 15.71 -1.76 -18.44
N GLY A 14 16.12 -0.50 -18.54
CA GLY A 14 16.26 0.25 -19.80
C GLY A 14 17.62 0.02 -20.45
N ASP A 15 17.97 0.89 -21.40
CA ASP A 15 19.31 0.92 -21.97
C ASP A 15 20.32 1.63 -21.03
N ASP A 16 21.59 1.55 -21.41
CA ASP A 16 22.69 2.06 -20.59
C ASP A 16 22.63 3.59 -20.41
N GLU A 17 22.08 4.32 -21.39
CA GLU A 17 21.90 5.78 -21.38
C GLU A 17 20.83 6.19 -20.38
N ASP A 18 19.63 5.58 -20.46
CA ASP A 18 18.51 5.79 -19.53
C ASP A 18 18.94 5.51 -18.08
N ILE A 19 19.66 4.41 -17.86
CA ILE A 19 20.13 4.03 -16.51
C ILE A 19 21.10 5.09 -15.98
N SER A 20 22.01 5.57 -16.81
CA SER A 20 23.00 6.57 -16.43
C SER A 20 22.36 7.92 -16.12
N GLU A 21 21.39 8.36 -16.93
CA GLU A 21 20.64 9.60 -16.72
C GLU A 21 19.87 9.56 -15.41
N VAL A 22 19.05 8.53 -15.18
CA VAL A 22 18.26 8.39 -13.95
C VAL A 22 19.17 8.30 -12.72
N SER A 23 20.29 7.59 -12.83
CA SER A 23 21.26 7.47 -11.73
C SER A 23 21.95 8.80 -11.41
N GLY A 24 22.25 9.60 -12.44
CA GLY A 24 22.82 10.94 -12.30
C GLY A 24 21.85 11.91 -11.61
N GLU A 25 20.60 11.95 -12.07
CA GLU A 25 19.55 12.81 -11.50
C GLU A 25 19.21 12.45 -10.05
N LEU A 26 19.14 11.15 -9.75
CA LEU A 26 18.88 10.68 -8.38
C LEU A 26 20.13 10.71 -7.50
N ASN A 27 21.31 10.95 -8.08
CA ASN A 27 22.64 10.80 -7.46
C ASN A 27 22.75 9.50 -6.65
N ARG A 28 22.31 8.40 -7.26
CA ARG A 28 22.21 7.08 -6.62
C ARG A 28 22.58 6.00 -7.62
N ARG A 29 23.30 4.99 -7.14
CA ARG A 29 23.54 3.77 -7.92
C ARG A 29 22.37 2.80 -7.74
N PRO A 30 21.82 2.24 -8.82
CA PRO A 30 20.72 1.30 -8.71
C PRO A 30 21.19 -0.11 -8.37
N ILE A 31 20.24 -0.87 -7.82
CA ILE A 31 20.32 -2.31 -7.65
C ILE A 31 19.39 -2.99 -8.65
N TYR A 32 19.92 -3.91 -9.43
CA TYR A 32 19.17 -4.88 -10.20
C TYR A 32 18.72 -6.03 -9.29
N CYS A 33 17.43 -6.35 -9.32
CA CYS A 33 16.91 -7.54 -8.65
C CYS A 33 15.76 -8.17 -9.45
N CYS A 34 15.90 -9.46 -9.76
CA CYS A 34 14.87 -10.26 -10.42
C CYS A 34 14.13 -11.15 -9.42
N ALA A 35 12.81 -11.26 -9.58
CA ALA A 35 12.00 -12.12 -8.73
C ALA A 35 12.23 -13.64 -8.94
N SER A 36 12.96 -14.05 -9.99
CA SER A 36 13.17 -15.48 -10.30
C SER A 36 13.92 -16.26 -9.23
N GLY A 37 14.61 -15.56 -8.33
CA GLY A 37 15.25 -16.15 -7.14
C GLY A 37 14.30 -16.42 -5.98
N LEU A 38 13.08 -15.88 -6.03
CA LEU A 38 12.05 -15.97 -4.98
C LEU A 38 10.76 -16.62 -5.50
N SER A 39 10.47 -16.49 -6.79
CA SER A 39 9.20 -16.83 -7.43
C SER A 39 9.39 -17.52 -8.77
N ARG A 40 8.37 -18.27 -9.22
CA ARG A 40 8.24 -18.80 -10.57
C ARG A 40 7.92 -17.74 -11.64
N VAL A 41 7.97 -16.44 -11.33
CA VAL A 41 7.88 -15.37 -12.33
C VAL A 41 9.17 -14.56 -12.43
N ARG A 42 9.61 -14.25 -13.65
CA ARG A 42 10.69 -13.28 -13.86
C ARG A 42 10.15 -11.87 -13.70
N ARG A 43 10.85 -11.01 -12.94
CA ARG A 43 10.56 -9.57 -12.89
C ARG A 43 11.84 -8.75 -12.65
N PRO A 44 12.74 -8.68 -13.65
CA PRO A 44 13.98 -7.92 -13.56
C PRO A 44 13.67 -6.42 -13.49
N ARG A 45 14.19 -5.74 -12.48
CA ARG A 45 13.94 -4.32 -12.19
C ARG A 45 15.15 -3.68 -11.53
N LEU A 46 15.30 -2.39 -11.75
CA LEU A 46 16.28 -1.54 -11.09
C LEU A 46 15.62 -0.78 -9.93
N TYR A 47 16.36 -0.62 -8.83
CA TYR A 47 15.94 0.06 -7.62
C TYR A 47 16.97 1.11 -7.22
N TRP A 48 16.58 2.39 -7.22
CA TRP A 48 17.41 3.49 -6.73
C TRP A 48 16.99 3.86 -5.32
N CYS A 49 17.72 3.39 -4.30
CA CYS A 49 17.41 3.63 -2.90
C CYS A 49 18.37 4.65 -2.27
N ASN A 50 17.88 5.44 -1.31
CA ASN A 50 18.74 6.33 -0.50
C ASN A 50 19.53 5.60 0.58
N VAL A 51 19.22 4.32 0.80
CA VAL A 51 19.95 3.43 1.71
C VAL A 51 20.72 2.44 0.86
N GLU A 52 22.04 2.42 1.03
CA GLU A 52 22.89 1.41 0.42
C GLU A 52 22.54 0.02 0.97
N MET A 53 22.66 -1.00 0.13
CA MET A 53 22.45 -2.37 0.58
C MET A 53 23.71 -2.87 1.26
N GLY A 54 23.63 -3.21 2.55
CA GLY A 54 24.71 -3.87 3.28
C GLY A 54 24.84 -5.34 2.86
N ASP A 55 26.05 -5.89 2.92
CA ASP A 55 26.28 -7.31 2.63
C ASP A 55 25.56 -8.19 3.65
N HIS A 56 24.88 -9.23 3.15
CA HIS A 56 24.13 -10.17 3.97
C HIS A 56 24.12 -11.54 3.31
N GLU A 57 24.17 -12.61 4.09
CA GLU A 57 24.24 -14.00 3.60
C GLU A 57 23.00 -14.47 2.83
N SER A 58 21.88 -13.75 2.97
CA SER A 58 20.60 -14.11 2.35
C SER A 58 20.52 -13.84 0.85
N PHE A 59 21.55 -13.25 0.24
CA PHE A 59 21.58 -12.99 -1.20
C PHE A 59 23.00 -13.07 -1.76
N GLY A 60 23.11 -13.44 -3.03
CA GLY A 60 24.32 -13.26 -3.83
C GLY A 60 24.43 -11.81 -4.33
N ARG A 61 25.64 -11.24 -4.27
CA ARG A 61 25.93 -9.90 -4.79
C ARG A 61 26.86 -9.98 -5.99
N GLY A 62 26.45 -9.34 -7.08
CA GLY A 62 27.29 -9.09 -8.25
C GLY A 62 27.39 -7.60 -8.54
N HIS A 63 28.30 -7.22 -9.43
CA HIS A 63 28.49 -5.83 -9.84
C HIS A 63 28.68 -5.74 -11.35
N THR A 64 28.10 -4.70 -11.95
CA THR A 64 28.33 -4.29 -13.35
C THR A 64 28.91 -2.87 -13.38
N ALA A 65 29.13 -2.29 -14.57
CA ALA A 65 29.49 -0.88 -14.66
C ALA A 65 28.37 0.04 -14.13
N LEU A 66 27.10 -0.31 -14.38
CA LEU A 66 25.96 0.60 -14.16
C LEU A 66 25.19 0.36 -12.86
N TYR A 67 25.12 -0.89 -12.40
CA TYR A 67 24.34 -1.29 -11.23
C TYR A 67 24.94 -2.47 -10.47
N ASP A 68 24.50 -2.63 -9.23
CA ASP A 68 24.75 -3.82 -8.42
C ASP A 68 23.67 -4.87 -8.70
N ILE A 69 24.01 -6.15 -8.64
CA ILE A 69 23.10 -7.28 -8.85
C ILE A 69 22.84 -7.93 -7.50
N ILE A 70 21.57 -8.06 -7.12
CA ILE A 70 21.13 -8.78 -5.92
C ILE A 70 20.28 -9.97 -6.33
N GLU A 71 20.76 -11.16 -6.02
CA GLU A 71 20.12 -12.44 -6.34
C GLU A 71 19.76 -13.19 -5.07
N PHE A 72 18.46 -13.38 -4.85
CA PHE A 72 17.98 -14.29 -3.82
C PHE A 72 17.99 -15.73 -4.36
N ASN A 73 18.10 -16.70 -3.47
CA ASN A 73 17.99 -18.11 -3.83
C ASN A 73 17.13 -18.84 -2.79
N GLU A 74 15.82 -18.63 -2.88
CA GLU A 74 14.85 -19.22 -1.97
C GLU A 74 14.00 -20.28 -2.68
N LYS A 75 13.38 -21.13 -1.87
CA LYS A 75 12.43 -22.13 -2.38
C LYS A 75 11.26 -21.40 -3.03
N ARG A 76 10.99 -21.71 -4.30
CA ARG A 76 9.84 -21.16 -5.04
C ARG A 76 8.52 -21.80 -4.62
N GLU A 77 7.44 -21.19 -5.07
CA GLU A 77 6.07 -21.57 -4.73
C GLU A 77 5.74 -23.01 -5.17
N PRO A 78 5.02 -23.78 -4.35
CA PRO A 78 4.43 -25.04 -4.77
C PRO A 78 3.39 -24.79 -5.87
N LEU A 79 3.42 -25.60 -6.95
CA LEU A 79 2.52 -25.39 -8.10
C LEU A 79 1.05 -25.59 -7.71
N GLU A 80 0.78 -26.51 -6.78
CA GLU A 80 -0.55 -26.80 -6.24
C GLU A 80 -1.20 -25.61 -5.50
N ASP A 81 -0.38 -24.70 -4.97
CA ASP A 81 -0.82 -23.51 -4.26
C ASP A 81 -1.00 -22.33 -5.22
N VAL A 82 -0.37 -22.39 -6.41
CA VAL A 82 -0.40 -21.32 -7.41
C VAL A 82 -1.46 -21.56 -8.49
N ILE A 83 -1.56 -22.77 -9.03
CA ILE A 83 -2.36 -23.06 -10.23
C ILE A 83 -3.85 -23.18 -9.87
N ASP A 84 -4.73 -22.62 -10.71
CA ASP A 84 -6.17 -22.68 -10.49
C ASP A 84 -6.71 -24.12 -10.56
N ALA A 85 -7.80 -24.37 -9.83
CA ALA A 85 -8.45 -25.68 -9.81
C ALA A 85 -8.86 -26.12 -11.23
N GLY A 86 -8.57 -27.38 -11.57
CA GLY A 86 -8.83 -27.93 -12.90
C GLY A 86 -7.74 -27.64 -13.94
N TRP A 87 -6.71 -26.87 -13.61
CA TRP A 87 -5.59 -26.57 -14.50
C TRP A 87 -4.28 -27.20 -14.00
N GLU A 88 -3.31 -27.33 -14.90
CA GLU A 88 -1.93 -27.67 -14.58
C GLU A 88 -0.94 -26.90 -15.47
N TRP A 89 0.32 -26.80 -15.03
CA TRP A 89 1.41 -26.26 -15.84
C TRP A 89 2.41 -27.38 -16.15
N PRO A 90 2.25 -28.11 -17.27
CA PRO A 90 3.07 -29.29 -17.55
C PRO A 90 4.56 -28.98 -17.63
N ALA A 91 4.93 -27.91 -18.33
CA ALA A 91 6.32 -27.50 -18.48
C ALA A 91 6.95 -27.07 -17.15
N GLY A 92 6.25 -26.29 -16.32
CA GLY A 92 6.73 -25.92 -14.99
C GLY A 92 6.81 -27.08 -14.00
N LYS A 93 5.99 -28.13 -14.21
CA LYS A 93 6.07 -29.40 -13.45
C LYS A 93 7.27 -30.24 -13.91
N ALA A 94 7.57 -30.25 -15.20
CA ALA A 94 8.70 -30.98 -15.77
C ALA A 94 10.04 -30.31 -15.45
N ASP A 95 10.10 -28.97 -15.48
CA ASP A 95 11.28 -28.19 -15.15
C ASP A 95 10.98 -27.21 -13.99
N PRO A 96 11.37 -27.56 -12.75
CA PRO A 96 11.18 -26.69 -11.59
C PRO A 96 11.93 -25.34 -11.69
N SER A 97 12.97 -25.25 -12.55
CA SER A 97 13.76 -24.05 -12.77
C SER A 97 13.09 -23.08 -13.75
N LEU A 98 12.11 -23.54 -14.52
CA LEU A 98 11.36 -22.72 -15.46
C LEU A 98 10.56 -21.63 -14.72
N CYS A 99 10.74 -20.40 -15.18
CA CYS A 99 9.95 -19.25 -14.73
C CYS A 99 9.06 -18.76 -15.86
N LEU A 100 7.85 -18.34 -15.53
CA LEU A 100 7.01 -17.55 -16.41
C LEU A 100 7.71 -16.21 -16.72
N PRO A 101 7.50 -15.67 -17.94
CA PRO A 101 8.03 -14.37 -18.29
C PRO A 101 7.37 -13.26 -17.46
N THR A 102 7.93 -12.05 -17.51
CA THR A 102 7.39 -10.92 -16.77
C THR A 102 5.95 -10.62 -17.18
N PHE A 103 5.05 -10.61 -16.19
CA PHE A 103 3.70 -10.12 -16.37
C PHE A 103 3.74 -8.62 -16.69
N THR A 104 3.54 -8.32 -17.97
CA THR A 104 3.38 -6.98 -18.51
C THR A 104 1.92 -6.55 -18.39
N ARG A 105 1.69 -5.24 -18.51
CA ARG A 105 0.35 -4.66 -18.53
C ARG A 105 -0.49 -5.30 -19.64
N ALA A 106 -1.65 -5.83 -19.28
CA ALA A 106 -2.65 -6.31 -20.24
C ALA A 106 -3.19 -5.15 -21.07
N ILE A 107 -3.06 -5.24 -22.39
CA ILE A 107 -3.61 -4.25 -23.33
C ILE A 107 -4.15 -5.01 -24.55
N PRO A 108 -5.44 -5.37 -24.57
CA PRO A 108 -6.07 -5.97 -25.75
C PRO A 108 -5.98 -5.02 -26.96
N ARG A 109 -5.66 -5.56 -28.12
CA ARG A 109 -5.42 -4.82 -29.37
C ARG A 109 -6.06 -5.57 -30.55
N THR A 110 -6.62 -4.79 -31.47
CA THR A 110 -7.11 -5.30 -32.76
C THR A 110 -6.02 -5.34 -33.83
N LYS A 111 -4.93 -4.60 -33.64
CA LYS A 111 -3.76 -4.57 -34.52
C LYS A 111 -2.48 -4.80 -33.72
N PRO A 112 -1.48 -5.51 -34.28
CA PRO A 112 -0.22 -5.71 -33.60
C PRO A 112 0.47 -4.36 -33.32
N PRO A 113 1.20 -4.23 -32.21
CA PRO A 113 2.07 -3.08 -32.00
C PRO A 113 3.16 -3.04 -33.09
N ALA A 114 3.75 -1.86 -33.33
CA ALA A 114 4.73 -1.65 -34.40
C ALA A 114 5.91 -2.64 -34.31
N GLU A 115 6.42 -2.86 -33.09
CA GLU A 115 7.49 -3.81 -32.81
C GLU A 115 7.11 -4.71 -31.62
N PRO A 116 6.40 -5.83 -31.85
CA PRO A 116 6.01 -6.73 -30.77
C PRO A 116 7.25 -7.42 -30.18
N ALA A 117 7.52 -7.16 -28.89
CA ALA A 117 8.69 -7.69 -28.20
C ALA A 117 8.76 -9.23 -28.28
N GLY A 118 9.88 -9.75 -28.77
CA GLY A 118 10.15 -11.18 -28.87
C GLY A 118 9.35 -11.94 -29.93
N LEU A 119 8.70 -11.25 -30.88
CA LEU A 119 7.99 -11.90 -32.00
C LEU A 119 8.90 -12.85 -32.79
N ARG A 120 10.18 -12.50 -32.96
CA ARG A 120 11.19 -13.30 -33.68
C ARG A 120 11.45 -14.67 -33.03
N LEU A 121 11.09 -14.84 -31.77
CA LEU A 121 11.28 -16.07 -30.99
C LEU A 121 10.04 -16.98 -31.01
N CYS A 122 8.99 -16.60 -31.73
CA CYS A 122 7.69 -17.26 -31.71
C CYS A 122 7.44 -18.04 -33.00
N ASP A 123 6.97 -19.28 -32.88
CA ASP A 123 6.47 -20.06 -34.00
C ASP A 123 5.06 -19.59 -34.44
N GLN A 124 4.58 -20.13 -35.56
CA GLN A 124 3.28 -19.75 -36.13
C GLN A 124 2.11 -20.08 -35.19
N GLU A 125 2.21 -21.18 -34.43
CA GLU A 125 1.17 -21.59 -33.48
C GLU A 125 1.07 -20.62 -32.30
N THR A 126 2.22 -20.20 -31.75
CA THR A 126 2.33 -19.17 -30.72
C THR A 126 1.76 -17.84 -31.20
N VAL A 127 2.07 -17.44 -32.44
CA VAL A 127 1.51 -16.22 -33.05
C VAL A 127 0.00 -16.34 -33.26
N GLY A 128 -0.51 -17.52 -33.60
CA GLY A 128 -1.95 -17.81 -33.67
C GLY A 128 -2.63 -17.57 -32.33
N ARG A 129 -2.17 -18.25 -31.27
CA ARG A 129 -2.66 -18.07 -29.89
C ARG A 129 -2.62 -16.61 -29.42
N TRP A 130 -1.53 -15.91 -29.74
CA TRP A 130 -1.36 -14.50 -29.40
C TRP A 130 -2.40 -13.61 -30.09
N LYS A 131 -2.72 -13.87 -31.35
CA LYS A 131 -3.77 -13.15 -32.09
C LYS A 131 -5.17 -13.45 -31.55
N ASP A 132 -5.43 -14.71 -31.21
CA ASP A 132 -6.73 -15.15 -30.68
C ASP A 132 -7.04 -14.50 -29.31
N ASP A 133 -6.03 -14.31 -28.46
CA ASP A 133 -6.14 -13.56 -27.19
C ASP A 133 -5.94 -12.04 -27.38
N LEU A 134 -6.35 -11.50 -28.54
CA LEU A 134 -6.36 -10.07 -28.86
C LEU A 134 -5.00 -9.38 -28.65
N MET A 135 -3.90 -10.11 -28.85
CA MET A 135 -2.54 -9.60 -28.70
C MET A 135 -2.29 -8.88 -27.36
N LYS A 136 -2.97 -9.35 -26.30
CA LYS A 136 -3.07 -8.69 -25.00
C LYS A 136 -1.72 -8.55 -24.28
N TYR A 137 -0.83 -9.51 -24.49
CA TYR A 137 0.54 -9.55 -23.95
C TYR A 137 1.59 -9.66 -25.07
N PRO A 138 2.89 -9.52 -24.78
CA PRO A 138 3.94 -9.84 -25.75
C PRO A 138 3.85 -11.29 -26.27
N PRO A 139 4.13 -11.54 -27.56
CA PRO A 139 3.97 -12.83 -28.21
C PRO A 139 4.62 -14.02 -27.48
N TYR A 140 5.82 -13.83 -26.91
CA TYR A 140 6.55 -14.90 -26.22
C TYR A 140 5.79 -15.47 -25.02
N THR A 141 4.82 -14.74 -24.46
CA THR A 141 3.97 -15.20 -23.35
C THR A 141 3.12 -16.41 -23.74
N TYR A 142 2.88 -16.60 -25.04
CA TYR A 142 2.02 -17.65 -25.59
C TYR A 142 2.79 -18.88 -26.08
N GLN A 143 4.11 -18.93 -25.83
CA GLN A 143 4.92 -20.12 -26.14
C GLN A 143 4.45 -21.31 -25.31
N GLN A 144 4.49 -22.50 -25.91
CA GLN A 144 3.97 -23.75 -25.31
C GLN A 144 4.48 -24.00 -23.88
N GLN A 145 5.74 -23.68 -23.58
CA GLN A 145 6.34 -23.86 -22.26
C GLN A 145 5.73 -22.98 -21.15
N TYR A 146 4.98 -21.93 -21.49
CA TYR A 146 4.36 -21.01 -20.52
C TYR A 146 2.84 -21.16 -20.40
N LEU A 147 2.26 -22.12 -21.10
CA LEU A 147 0.82 -22.34 -21.11
C LEU A 147 0.37 -23.26 -19.96
N MET A 148 -0.77 -22.90 -19.39
CA MET A 148 -1.55 -23.75 -18.50
C MET A 148 -2.49 -24.60 -19.33
N GLU A 149 -2.64 -25.87 -18.97
CA GLU A 149 -3.48 -26.85 -19.67
C GLU A 149 -4.61 -27.32 -18.75
N CYS A 150 -5.81 -27.49 -19.31
CA CYS A 150 -6.96 -27.99 -18.57
C CYS A 150 -6.81 -29.50 -18.33
N LYS A 151 -7.00 -29.95 -17.09
CA LYS A 151 -6.95 -31.37 -16.75
C LYS A 151 -8.04 -32.14 -17.50
N GLY A 152 -7.64 -33.11 -18.30
CA GLY A 152 -8.55 -33.93 -19.11
C GLY A 152 -8.90 -33.35 -20.48
N GLU A 153 -8.47 -32.13 -20.80
CA GLU A 153 -8.68 -31.47 -22.10
C GLU A 153 -7.37 -30.79 -22.55
N ALA A 154 -6.44 -31.56 -23.11
CA ALA A 154 -5.11 -31.06 -23.50
C ALA A 154 -5.14 -29.92 -24.55
N ASP A 155 -6.21 -29.86 -25.35
CA ASP A 155 -6.40 -28.81 -26.37
C ASP A 155 -6.77 -27.45 -25.75
N LYS A 156 -7.25 -27.44 -24.50
CA LYS A 156 -7.64 -26.22 -23.81
C LYS A 156 -6.46 -25.62 -23.07
N LYS A 157 -5.78 -24.70 -23.74
CA LYS A 157 -4.57 -24.01 -23.24
C LYS A 157 -4.83 -22.52 -23.01
N ARG A 158 -4.22 -21.95 -21.98
CA ARG A 158 -4.25 -20.50 -21.71
C ARG A 158 -2.96 -20.01 -21.08
N VAL A 159 -2.75 -18.69 -21.12
CA VAL A 159 -1.75 -18.03 -20.28
C VAL A 159 -2.22 -18.00 -18.82
N ALA A 160 -1.30 -17.67 -17.89
CA ALA A 160 -1.62 -17.52 -16.47
C ALA A 160 -2.82 -16.58 -16.26
N SER A 161 -3.78 -17.02 -15.45
CA SER A 161 -5.00 -16.29 -15.11
C SER A 161 -4.69 -15.09 -14.23
N VAL A 162 -5.67 -14.21 -14.05
CA VAL A 162 -5.54 -13.07 -13.12
C VAL A 162 -5.21 -13.51 -11.70
N THR A 163 -5.82 -14.59 -11.21
CA THR A 163 -5.60 -15.13 -9.85
C THR A 163 -4.24 -15.80 -9.70
N GLU A 164 -3.79 -16.55 -10.71
CA GLU A 164 -2.43 -17.09 -10.75
C GLU A 164 -1.37 -15.98 -10.77
N ARG A 165 -1.63 -14.91 -11.55
CA ARG A 165 -0.77 -13.72 -11.59
C ARG A 165 -0.70 -13.01 -10.26
N GLU A 166 -1.83 -12.81 -9.57
CA GLU A 166 -1.88 -12.25 -8.22
C GLU A 166 -0.99 -13.06 -7.27
N ARG A 167 -1.22 -14.38 -7.18
CA ARG A 167 -0.46 -15.28 -6.30
C ARG A 167 1.03 -15.20 -6.58
N LEU A 168 1.45 -15.39 -7.84
CA LEU A 168 2.85 -15.36 -8.28
C LEU A 168 3.52 -14.00 -8.07
N MET A 169 2.76 -12.90 -8.04
CA MET A 169 3.30 -11.56 -7.82
C MET A 169 3.38 -11.18 -6.35
N GLY A 170 2.97 -12.07 -5.44
CA GLY A 170 3.00 -11.83 -4.01
C GLY A 170 1.70 -11.29 -3.42
N TYR A 171 0.62 -11.28 -4.19
CA TYR A 171 -0.68 -10.80 -3.75
C TYR A 171 -1.63 -11.97 -3.42
N PRO A 172 -2.55 -11.78 -2.47
CA PRO A 172 -3.64 -12.73 -2.27
C PRO A 172 -4.47 -12.95 -3.53
N ALA A 173 -5.01 -14.15 -3.70
CA ALA A 173 -5.97 -14.41 -4.77
C ALA A 173 -7.22 -13.56 -4.58
N GLY A 174 -7.67 -12.87 -5.64
CA GLY A 174 -8.77 -11.93 -5.60
C GLY A 174 -8.38 -10.52 -5.16
N TYR A 175 -7.10 -10.23 -4.85
CA TYR A 175 -6.66 -8.93 -4.35
C TYR A 175 -7.09 -7.75 -5.24
N THR A 176 -7.12 -7.94 -6.56
CA THR A 176 -7.49 -6.88 -7.50
C THR A 176 -9.01 -6.78 -7.76
N LEU A 177 -9.83 -7.62 -7.14
CA LEU A 177 -11.30 -7.46 -7.20
C LEU A 177 -11.72 -6.09 -6.65
N ALA A 178 -11.01 -5.59 -5.65
CA ALA A 178 -11.22 -4.27 -5.04
C ALA A 178 -11.05 -3.08 -6.02
N LEU A 179 -10.56 -3.30 -7.25
CA LEU A 179 -10.55 -2.27 -8.29
C LEU A 179 -11.95 -1.94 -8.80
N HIS A 180 -12.92 -2.84 -8.63
CA HIS A 180 -14.28 -2.72 -9.15
C HIS A 180 -15.27 -2.75 -7.99
N LYS A 181 -16.17 -1.75 -7.96
CA LYS A 181 -17.18 -1.62 -6.90
C LYS A 181 -18.38 -2.55 -7.07
N LYS A 182 -18.51 -3.20 -8.22
CA LYS A 182 -19.66 -4.04 -8.55
C LYS A 182 -19.22 -5.23 -9.35
N ASP A 183 -19.89 -6.35 -9.11
CA ASP A 183 -19.74 -7.54 -9.92
C ASP A 183 -20.15 -7.25 -11.37
N PRO A 184 -19.50 -7.91 -12.34
CA PRO A 184 -19.85 -7.75 -13.74
C PRO A 184 -21.26 -8.29 -14.00
N THR A 185 -22.07 -7.48 -14.70
CA THR A 185 -23.46 -7.84 -15.02
C THR A 185 -23.60 -8.58 -16.35
N ASN A 186 -22.55 -8.57 -17.17
CA ASN A 186 -22.52 -9.18 -18.49
C ASN A 186 -21.07 -9.56 -18.87
N THR A 187 -20.93 -10.37 -19.92
CA THR A 187 -19.64 -10.90 -20.38
C THR A 187 -18.66 -9.81 -20.84
N GLU A 188 -19.14 -8.71 -21.42
CA GLU A 188 -18.27 -7.61 -21.83
C GLU A 188 -17.70 -6.86 -20.62
N GLU A 189 -18.52 -6.64 -19.59
CA GLU A 189 -18.10 -6.08 -18.32
C GLU A 189 -17.11 -7.01 -17.61
N GLU A 190 -17.38 -8.32 -17.58
CA GLU A 190 -16.47 -9.32 -17.02
C GLU A 190 -15.10 -9.29 -17.71
N PHE A 191 -15.08 -9.28 -19.05
CA PHE A 191 -13.85 -9.15 -19.83
C PHE A 191 -13.09 -7.86 -19.50
N ARG A 192 -13.78 -6.71 -19.47
CA ARG A 192 -13.15 -5.41 -19.14
C ARG A 192 -12.59 -5.39 -17.72
N GLN A 193 -13.34 -5.92 -16.76
CA GLN A 193 -12.90 -5.98 -15.37
C GLN A 193 -11.68 -6.90 -15.22
N GLN A 194 -11.68 -8.06 -15.86
CA GLN A 194 -10.55 -9.00 -15.87
C GLN A 194 -9.30 -8.37 -16.48
N VAL A 195 -9.42 -7.71 -17.64
CA VAL A 195 -8.29 -7.01 -18.28
C VAL A 195 -7.75 -5.89 -17.39
N ALA A 196 -8.61 -5.11 -16.73
CA ALA A 196 -8.18 -4.06 -15.81
C ALA A 196 -7.38 -4.61 -14.62
N ARG A 197 -7.83 -5.75 -14.08
CA ARG A 197 -7.13 -6.47 -13.00
C ARG A 197 -5.76 -6.99 -13.44
N GLU A 198 -5.69 -7.64 -14.60
CA GLU A 198 -4.44 -8.11 -15.20
C GLU A 198 -3.47 -6.95 -15.49
N ALA A 199 -4.00 -5.81 -15.96
CA ALA A 199 -3.23 -4.59 -16.18
C ALA A 199 -2.65 -4.00 -14.90
N ALA A 200 -3.43 -4.00 -13.81
CA ALA A 200 -2.97 -3.52 -12.50
C ALA A 200 -1.81 -4.37 -11.96
N ILE A 201 -1.92 -5.70 -12.03
CA ILE A 201 -0.82 -6.61 -11.66
C ILE A 201 0.39 -6.43 -12.59
N GLY A 202 0.16 -6.21 -13.89
CA GLY A 202 1.24 -5.92 -14.83
C GLY A 202 2.06 -4.68 -14.44
N ASN A 203 1.42 -3.65 -13.89
CA ASN A 203 2.05 -2.41 -13.44
C ASN A 203 2.58 -2.45 -12.01
N SER A 204 2.20 -3.44 -11.19
CA SER A 204 2.51 -3.46 -9.77
C SER A 204 3.97 -3.87 -9.49
N PHE A 205 4.41 -3.76 -8.25
CA PHE A 205 5.63 -4.44 -7.82
C PHE A 205 5.40 -5.94 -7.67
N HIS A 206 6.49 -6.71 -7.67
CA HIS A 206 6.45 -8.03 -7.06
C HIS A 206 6.57 -7.83 -5.54
N ALA A 207 5.48 -8.08 -4.81
CA ALA A 207 5.36 -7.69 -3.41
C ALA A 207 6.43 -8.34 -2.53
N VAL A 208 6.67 -9.64 -2.70
CA VAL A 208 7.67 -10.41 -1.92
C VAL A 208 9.09 -9.90 -2.15
N LYS A 209 9.47 -9.65 -3.41
CA LYS A 209 10.77 -9.07 -3.75
C LYS A 209 10.98 -7.72 -3.07
N VAL A 210 9.98 -6.83 -3.13
CA VAL A 210 10.06 -5.53 -2.44
C VAL A 210 10.09 -5.70 -0.93
N ALA A 211 9.38 -6.67 -0.36
CA ALA A 211 9.45 -6.98 1.07
C ALA A 211 10.87 -7.41 1.49
N CYS A 212 11.53 -8.28 0.71
CA CYS A 212 12.92 -8.68 0.97
C CYS A 212 13.89 -7.48 0.89
N LEU A 213 13.75 -6.63 -0.13
CA LEU A 213 14.60 -5.44 -0.27
C LEU A 213 14.37 -4.43 0.86
N LEU A 214 13.11 -4.18 1.24
CA LEU A 214 12.77 -3.30 2.36
C LEU A 214 13.29 -3.83 3.68
N ASP A 215 13.20 -5.13 3.93
CA ASP A 215 13.72 -5.76 5.13
C ASP A 215 15.23 -5.50 5.29
N LEU A 216 15.98 -5.70 4.20
CA LEU A 216 17.43 -5.46 4.17
C LEU A 216 17.79 -3.98 4.25
N TRP A 217 17.09 -3.09 3.54
CA TRP A 217 17.33 -1.65 3.65
C TRP A 217 17.04 -1.12 5.06
N LEU A 218 15.96 -1.57 5.70
CA LEU A 218 15.65 -1.18 7.07
C LEU A 218 16.69 -1.69 8.07
N TRP A 219 17.20 -2.90 7.84
CA TRP A 219 18.32 -3.44 8.62
C TRP A 219 19.61 -2.64 8.40
N THR A 220 20.01 -2.39 7.14
CA THR A 220 21.22 -1.61 6.83
C THR A 220 21.13 -0.18 7.37
N ALA A 221 19.95 0.43 7.32
CA ALA A 221 19.68 1.74 7.92
C ALA A 221 19.69 1.75 9.46
N GLY A 222 19.81 0.58 10.11
CA GLY A 222 19.81 0.42 11.56
C GLY A 222 18.45 0.61 12.22
N VAL A 223 17.36 0.61 11.42
CA VAL A 223 15.98 0.72 11.92
C VAL A 223 15.57 -0.59 12.60
N ARG A 224 16.00 -1.72 12.03
CA ARG A 224 15.86 -3.05 12.62
C ARG A 224 17.21 -3.56 13.10
N THR A 225 17.22 -4.26 14.23
CA THR A 225 18.43 -4.95 14.73
C THR A 225 18.83 -6.08 13.80
N ASP A 226 17.87 -6.93 13.45
CA ASP A 226 18.08 -8.10 12.59
C ASP A 226 17.07 -8.10 11.43
N PRO A 227 17.50 -8.50 10.22
CA PRO A 227 16.57 -8.70 9.11
C PRO A 227 15.67 -9.89 9.41
N LYS A 228 14.43 -9.86 8.90
CA LYS A 228 13.54 -11.01 8.90
C LYS A 228 14.09 -12.15 8.05
N GLY A 229 14.78 -11.81 6.96
CA GLY A 229 15.39 -12.74 6.02
C GLY A 229 14.42 -13.19 4.91
N ALA A 230 14.95 -13.33 3.70
CA ALA A 230 14.18 -13.72 2.52
C ALA A 230 13.47 -15.07 2.71
N SER A 231 14.15 -16.07 3.27
CA SER A 231 13.58 -17.39 3.53
C SER A 231 12.31 -17.36 4.37
N LYS A 232 12.31 -16.60 5.48
CA LYS A 232 11.14 -16.44 6.34
C LYS A 232 10.01 -15.68 5.64
N ILE A 233 10.34 -14.64 4.87
CA ILE A 233 9.34 -13.88 4.10
C ILE A 233 8.66 -14.79 3.06
N VAL A 234 9.43 -15.61 2.36
CA VAL A 234 8.92 -16.56 1.37
C VAL A 234 8.10 -17.68 2.01
N GLU A 235 8.54 -18.21 3.15
CA GLU A 235 7.79 -19.22 3.90
C GLU A 235 6.41 -18.70 4.33
N GLU A 236 6.35 -17.52 4.93
CA GLU A 236 5.08 -16.90 5.33
C GLU A 236 4.17 -16.64 4.12
N TRP A 237 4.75 -16.18 3.00
CA TRP A 237 4.00 -16.00 1.76
C TRP A 237 3.40 -17.31 1.23
N HIS A 238 4.15 -18.40 1.23
CA HIS A 238 3.63 -19.72 0.84
C HIS A 238 2.51 -20.20 1.77
N GLN A 239 2.63 -19.94 3.07
CA GLN A 239 1.56 -20.24 4.03
C GLN A 239 0.30 -19.42 3.71
N MET A 240 0.46 -18.14 3.36
CA MET A 240 -0.64 -17.26 2.94
C MET A 240 -1.33 -17.72 1.65
N MET A 241 -0.63 -18.41 0.75
CA MET A 241 -1.27 -18.99 -0.45
C MET A 241 -2.23 -20.14 -0.09
N ARG A 242 -1.88 -20.92 0.94
CA ARG A 242 -2.64 -22.10 1.38
C ARG A 242 -3.87 -21.73 2.19
N THR A 243 -3.85 -20.59 2.88
CA THR A 243 -5.01 -20.05 3.60
C THR A 243 -6.00 -19.49 2.58
N ARG A 244 -6.81 -20.41 2.04
CA ARG A 244 -7.62 -20.30 0.81
C ARG A 244 -8.73 -19.25 0.76
N ARG A 245 -8.83 -18.27 1.66
CA ARG A 245 -9.90 -17.27 1.62
C ARG A 245 -9.46 -15.90 2.12
N TYR A 246 -9.41 -14.98 1.17
CA TYR A 246 -9.50 -13.55 1.40
C TYR A 246 -10.87 -13.12 0.88
N ASN A 247 -11.67 -12.50 1.74
CA ASN A 247 -12.72 -11.60 1.28
C ASN A 247 -12.18 -10.16 1.36
N ASP A 248 -13.05 -9.18 1.09
CA ASP A 248 -12.72 -7.75 1.16
C ASP A 248 -12.20 -7.26 2.54
N GLU A 249 -12.12 -8.15 3.54
CA GLU A 249 -11.70 -7.85 4.92
C GLU A 249 -10.40 -8.56 5.37
N GLY A 250 -9.69 -9.27 4.48
CA GLY A 250 -8.45 -9.98 4.81
C GLY A 250 -8.65 -11.47 5.17
N LEU A 251 -7.68 -12.06 5.90
CA LEU A 251 -7.63 -13.48 6.27
C LEU A 251 -8.95 -13.95 6.93
N MET A 252 -9.67 -14.88 6.29
CA MET A 252 -10.83 -15.53 6.92
C MET A 252 -10.40 -16.77 7.71
N GLU A 253 -10.46 -16.70 9.04
CA GLU A 253 -10.64 -17.89 9.86
C GLU A 253 -12.09 -18.39 9.69
N GLY A 254 -12.25 -19.69 9.44
CA GLY A 254 -13.46 -20.25 8.84
C GLY A 254 -14.76 -20.03 9.62
N THR A 255 -15.82 -19.69 8.90
CA THR A 255 -17.17 -20.30 9.00
C THR A 255 -18.04 -19.84 7.82
N GLU A 256 -19.17 -20.52 7.63
CA GLU A 256 -20.00 -20.62 6.43
C GLU A 256 -20.49 -19.31 5.80
N VAL A 257 -20.68 -19.36 4.47
CA VAL A 257 -21.24 -18.29 3.65
C VAL A 257 -22.73 -18.13 3.96
N THR A 258 -23.11 -17.02 4.57
CA THR A 258 -24.46 -16.46 4.39
C THR A 258 -24.34 -15.33 3.38
N HIS A 259 -25.19 -15.36 2.35
CA HIS A 259 -25.26 -14.32 1.32
C HIS A 259 -25.49 -12.95 2.00
N ALA A 260 -24.43 -12.14 2.08
CA ALA A 260 -24.52 -10.79 2.60
C ALA A 260 -25.15 -9.88 1.54
N THR A 261 -26.31 -9.35 1.91
CA THR A 261 -27.08 -8.32 1.22
C THR A 261 -26.24 -7.09 0.89
N SER A 262 -26.57 -6.44 -0.22
CA SER A 262 -25.93 -5.22 -0.75
C SER A 262 -25.64 -4.19 0.34
N LEU A 263 -24.36 -3.91 0.59
CA LEU A 263 -23.93 -2.86 1.51
C LEU A 263 -23.85 -1.51 0.78
N ASN A 264 -23.98 -0.42 1.54
CA ASN A 264 -24.12 0.94 1.02
C ASN A 264 -22.74 1.54 0.67
N GLU A 265 -22.66 2.42 -0.32
CA GLU A 265 -21.43 3.04 -0.87
C GLU A 265 -20.49 3.66 0.18
N LYS A 266 -21.04 4.05 1.33
CA LYS A 266 -20.31 4.66 2.45
C LYS A 266 -19.53 3.63 3.29
N GLU A 267 -20.01 2.38 3.34
CA GLU A 267 -19.39 1.29 4.11
C GLU A 267 -18.21 0.68 3.37
N GLU A 268 -18.23 0.69 2.04
CA GLU A 268 -17.12 0.29 1.16
C GLU A 268 -15.96 1.29 1.18
N GLU A 269 -16.26 2.60 1.19
CA GLU A 269 -15.24 3.65 1.33
C GLU A 269 -14.52 3.52 2.68
N ASP A 270 -15.28 3.25 3.75
CA ASP A 270 -14.78 2.92 5.09
C ASP A 270 -14.05 1.56 5.18
N ARG A 271 -14.14 0.69 4.16
CA ARG A 271 -13.40 -0.59 4.07
C ARG A 271 -12.07 -0.44 3.34
N LEU A 272 -12.02 0.32 2.24
CA LEU A 272 -10.77 0.62 1.53
C LEU A 272 -9.76 1.42 2.38
N LEU A 273 -10.27 2.11 3.41
CA LEU A 273 -9.49 2.85 4.41
C LEU A 273 -9.08 2.00 5.63
N GLN A 274 -9.46 0.72 5.69
CA GLN A 274 -9.03 -0.20 6.74
C GLN A 274 -7.57 -0.58 6.56
N ILE A 275 -6.69 0.13 7.26
CA ILE A 275 -5.38 -0.44 7.62
C ILE A 275 -5.67 -1.64 8.52
N GLU A 276 -5.21 -2.83 8.11
CA GLU A 276 -5.30 -4.13 8.78
C GLU A 276 -5.47 -4.06 10.31
N LYS A 277 -6.28 -4.99 10.86
CA LYS A 277 -6.37 -5.27 12.30
C LYS A 277 -4.98 -5.13 12.94
N PRO A 278 -4.88 -4.48 14.11
CA PRO A 278 -3.58 -4.13 14.68
C PRO A 278 -2.70 -5.38 14.75
N PRO A 279 -1.53 -5.42 14.10
CA PRO A 279 -0.48 -6.26 14.63
C PRO A 279 -0.27 -5.75 16.06
N GLY A 280 -0.35 -6.64 17.05
CA GLY A 280 0.07 -6.32 18.41
C GLY A 280 1.43 -5.63 18.34
N LEU A 281 1.67 -4.65 19.22
CA LEU A 281 2.89 -3.83 19.28
C LEU A 281 4.09 -4.64 18.74
N MET A 282 4.52 -4.37 17.50
CA MET A 282 5.40 -5.29 16.77
C MET A 282 6.70 -5.44 17.56
N GLU A 283 6.85 -6.58 18.24
CA GLU A 283 7.92 -6.78 19.22
C GLU A 283 9.32 -6.70 18.58
N TRP A 284 9.38 -6.90 17.25
CA TRP A 284 10.57 -6.86 16.42
C TRP A 284 10.96 -5.45 15.95
N LEU A 285 10.11 -4.42 16.10
CA LEU A 285 10.40 -3.04 15.72
C LEU A 285 10.98 -2.28 16.92
N ARG A 286 12.10 -2.78 17.46
CA ARG A 286 12.85 -2.11 18.52
C ARG A 286 13.92 -1.23 17.89
N MET A 287 13.98 0.04 18.31
CA MET A 287 15.07 0.92 17.92
C MET A 287 16.39 0.28 18.37
N SER A 288 17.30 -0.02 17.45
CA SER A 288 18.64 -0.44 17.83
C SER A 288 19.35 0.75 18.51
N SER A 289 19.87 0.54 19.71
CA SER A 289 20.81 1.49 20.33
C SER A 289 22.17 1.25 19.70
N ARG A 290 22.47 1.90 18.57
CA ARG A 290 23.88 2.03 18.19
C ARG A 290 24.58 2.89 19.25
N ASP A 291 25.73 2.40 19.72
CA ASP A 291 26.75 3.17 20.42
C ASP A 291 26.33 3.82 21.74
N GLY A 292 25.62 3.11 22.63
CA GLY A 292 25.36 3.60 23.98
C GLY A 292 24.53 4.89 24.05
N GLU A 293 23.95 5.35 22.94
CA GLU A 293 23.09 6.52 22.91
C GLU A 293 21.75 6.20 23.57
N ARG A 294 21.39 7.00 24.58
CA ARG A 294 20.13 6.90 25.31
C ARG A 294 18.96 7.02 24.34
N LEU A 295 18.02 6.07 24.41
CA LEU A 295 16.78 6.12 23.62
C LEU A 295 16.11 7.51 23.78
N PRO A 296 15.72 8.16 22.69
CA PRO A 296 15.14 9.50 22.74
C PRO A 296 13.82 9.49 23.51
N ASP A 297 13.57 10.54 24.29
CA ASP A 297 12.32 10.72 25.04
C ASP A 297 11.11 10.51 24.10
N PRO A 298 10.20 9.56 24.40
CA PRO A 298 9.00 9.32 23.60
C PRO A 298 8.18 10.58 23.31
N LYS A 299 8.18 11.55 24.23
CA LYS A 299 7.50 12.85 24.01
C LYS A 299 8.17 13.68 22.92
N LEU A 300 9.51 13.66 22.86
CA LEU A 300 10.28 14.34 21.82
C LEU A 300 10.05 13.69 20.46
N LEU A 301 9.99 12.35 20.41
CA LEU A 301 9.69 11.62 19.18
C LEU A 301 8.29 11.95 18.65
N ALA A 302 7.28 11.93 19.53
CA ALA A 302 5.91 12.32 19.21
C ALA A 302 5.84 13.73 18.60
N ALA A 303 6.55 14.70 19.20
CA ALA A 303 6.62 16.08 18.71
C ALA A 303 7.32 16.20 17.34
N ARG A 304 8.42 15.45 17.13
CA ARG A 304 9.14 15.42 15.85
C ARG A 304 8.31 14.80 14.73
N LEU A 305 7.54 13.76 15.03
CA LEU A 305 6.63 13.16 14.05
C LEU A 305 5.55 14.16 13.61
N VAL A 306 4.96 14.90 14.56
CA VAL A 306 4.03 16.00 14.25
C VAL A 306 4.69 17.06 13.35
N HIS A 307 5.96 17.39 13.60
CA HIS A 307 6.71 18.31 12.76
C HIS A 307 6.88 17.81 11.30
N GLN A 308 7.04 16.50 11.09
CA GLN A 308 7.13 15.95 9.74
C GLN A 308 5.80 16.02 8.98
N TYR A 309 4.69 15.79 9.66
CA TYR A 309 3.36 16.03 9.08
C TYR A 309 3.18 17.52 8.73
N LEU A 310 3.57 18.43 9.63
CA LEU A 310 3.55 19.87 9.38
C LEU A 310 4.39 20.28 8.17
N ARG A 311 5.54 19.63 7.94
CA ARG A 311 6.39 19.93 6.77
C ARG A 311 5.73 19.54 5.46
N ARG A 312 4.96 18.45 5.45
CA ARG A 312 4.35 17.85 4.24
C ARG A 312 2.95 18.37 3.94
N ALA A 313 2.24 18.91 4.93
CA ALA A 313 0.89 19.43 4.79
C ALA A 313 0.82 20.79 4.08
N GLU A 314 -0.22 20.99 3.28
CA GLU A 314 -0.56 22.27 2.65
C GLU A 314 -1.59 23.04 3.50
N PHE A 315 -1.61 24.37 3.38
CA PHE A 315 -2.34 25.26 4.29
C PHE A 315 -3.87 25.09 4.27
N ARG A 316 -4.45 24.49 3.22
CA ARG A 316 -5.88 24.18 3.06
C ARG A 316 -6.26 22.81 3.63
N GLY A 317 -5.32 22.12 4.28
CA GLY A 317 -5.58 20.81 4.89
C GLY A 317 -5.60 19.66 3.87
N SER A 318 -4.78 19.75 2.82
CA SER A 318 -4.40 18.62 1.98
C SER A 318 -3.02 18.09 2.39
N ASP A 319 -2.83 16.78 2.28
CA ASP A 319 -1.67 16.07 2.84
C ASP A 319 -0.36 16.22 2.04
N VAL A 320 -0.38 16.94 0.92
CA VAL A 320 0.74 17.01 -0.02
C VAL A 320 1.08 18.45 -0.41
N ARG A 321 2.37 18.77 -0.29
CA ARG A 321 3.01 19.99 -0.81
C ARG A 321 3.78 19.68 -2.10
N LEU A 322 3.35 20.28 -3.21
CA LEU A 322 3.98 20.10 -4.53
C LEU A 322 5.38 20.73 -4.61
N ASP A 323 5.67 21.72 -3.77
CA ASP A 323 6.96 22.42 -3.74
C ASP A 323 8.09 21.62 -3.06
N LEU A 324 7.78 20.46 -2.46
CA LEU A 324 8.78 19.58 -1.84
C LEU A 324 9.45 18.62 -2.83
N GLN A 325 9.11 18.68 -4.13
CA GLN A 325 9.58 17.72 -5.15
C GLN A 325 9.35 16.24 -4.77
N VAL A 326 8.42 15.98 -3.86
CA VAL A 326 7.98 14.62 -3.52
C VAL A 326 7.05 14.16 -4.62
N VAL A 327 7.30 12.94 -5.15
CA VAL A 327 6.52 12.36 -6.25
C VAL A 327 5.04 12.42 -5.93
N TYR A 328 4.33 13.22 -6.73
CA TYR A 328 2.89 13.40 -6.67
C TYR A 328 2.18 12.16 -7.25
N ARG A 329 1.17 11.63 -6.55
CA ARG A 329 0.17 10.74 -7.17
C ARG A 329 -1.04 11.60 -7.55
N PRO A 330 -1.26 11.90 -8.85
CA PRO A 330 -2.40 12.68 -9.32
C PRO A 330 -3.75 12.10 -8.90
N ASP A 331 -3.78 10.78 -8.74
CA ASP A 331 -4.98 10.00 -8.48
C ASP A 331 -5.31 9.90 -6.97
N ALA A 332 -4.43 10.42 -6.09
CA ALA A 332 -4.68 10.51 -4.65
C ALA A 332 -5.63 11.68 -4.36
N VAL A 333 -6.86 11.56 -4.85
CA VAL A 333 -7.90 12.62 -4.79
C VAL A 333 -8.56 12.72 -3.40
N ALA A 334 -8.30 11.77 -2.49
CA ALA A 334 -8.81 11.79 -1.12
C ALA A 334 -7.75 12.20 -0.08
N ARG A 335 -8.17 12.92 0.97
CA ARG A 335 -7.38 13.09 2.19
C ARG A 335 -6.98 11.71 2.70
N THR A 336 -5.69 11.48 2.91
CA THR A 336 -5.18 10.19 3.39
C THR A 336 -5.35 10.11 4.90
N THR A 337 -5.84 8.98 5.42
CA THR A 337 -5.99 8.82 6.87
C THR A 337 -4.63 8.92 7.55
N VAL A 338 -4.52 9.79 8.55
CA VAL A 338 -3.37 9.78 9.44
C VAL A 338 -3.47 8.54 10.32
N ASP A 339 -2.41 7.72 10.32
CA ASP A 339 -2.34 6.55 11.19
C ASP A 339 -2.14 6.96 12.66
N PRO A 340 -3.15 6.79 13.53
CA PRO A 340 -3.09 7.19 14.93
C PRO A 340 -2.12 6.32 15.75
N ARG A 341 -1.78 5.12 15.27
CA ARG A 341 -0.94 4.14 16.01
C ARG A 341 0.48 4.64 16.23
N ARG A 342 0.88 5.68 15.50
CA ARG A 342 2.19 6.33 15.63
C ARG A 342 2.33 7.15 16.91
N TRP A 343 1.23 7.38 17.64
CA TRP A 343 1.23 8.07 18.93
C TRP A 343 0.53 7.26 20.01
N VAL A 344 0.93 7.48 21.26
CA VAL A 344 0.23 6.96 22.43
C VAL A 344 -0.84 7.97 22.85
N TRP A 345 -2.10 7.55 22.77
CA TRP A 345 -3.26 8.40 23.09
C TRP A 345 -3.65 8.28 24.56
N LYS A 346 -4.13 9.39 25.13
CA LYS A 346 -4.70 9.44 26.47
C LYS A 346 -6.01 10.21 26.41
N VAL A 347 -7.03 9.71 27.11
CA VAL A 347 -8.32 10.41 27.22
C VAL A 347 -8.14 11.66 28.07
N ALA A 348 -8.23 12.84 27.45
CA ALA A 348 -8.11 14.11 28.14
C ALA A 348 -9.42 14.52 28.83
N HIS A 349 -10.56 14.32 28.16
CA HIS A 349 -11.90 14.54 28.71
C HIS A 349 -12.94 13.73 27.92
N SER A 350 -14.02 13.34 28.60
CA SER A 350 -15.23 12.72 28.03
C SER A 350 -16.42 13.24 28.82
N TYR A 351 -17.54 13.54 28.16
CA TYR A 351 -18.67 14.24 28.74
C TYR A 351 -19.95 13.92 27.96
N LYS A 352 -21.10 14.08 28.63
CA LYS A 352 -22.41 13.93 28.01
C LYS A 352 -22.86 15.25 27.38
N TRP A 353 -23.55 15.16 26.24
CA TRP A 353 -24.22 16.31 25.65
C TRP A 353 -25.54 16.61 26.37
N ASP A 354 -25.66 17.81 26.94
CA ASP A 354 -26.90 18.25 27.59
C ASP A 354 -27.99 18.66 26.59
N ARG A 355 -27.60 18.99 25.36
CA ARG A 355 -28.51 19.50 24.32
C ARG A 355 -28.37 18.70 23.05
N ARG A 356 -29.51 18.43 22.41
CA ARG A 356 -29.55 17.82 21.08
C ARG A 356 -29.22 18.87 20.02
N GLU A 357 -28.12 18.69 19.32
CA GLU A 357 -27.72 19.48 18.15
C GLU A 357 -27.36 18.55 16.98
N HIS A 358 -27.22 19.12 15.78
CA HIS A 358 -26.78 18.38 14.61
C HIS A 358 -25.34 17.85 14.79
N ILE A 359 -25.03 16.66 14.30
CA ILE A 359 -23.72 16.00 14.49
C ILE A 359 -22.53 16.91 14.16
N ASN A 360 -22.52 17.56 13.00
CA ASN A 360 -21.46 18.53 12.63
C ASN A 360 -21.25 19.67 13.64
N VAL A 361 -22.30 20.08 14.36
CA VAL A 361 -22.19 21.10 15.42
C VAL A 361 -21.55 20.51 16.67
N LEU A 362 -21.93 19.27 17.04
CA LEU A 362 -21.35 18.54 18.16
C LEU A 362 -19.86 18.25 17.93
N GLU A 363 -19.50 17.75 16.74
CA GLU A 363 -18.11 17.52 16.33
C GLU A 363 -17.27 18.79 16.44
N LEU A 364 -17.75 19.90 15.87
CA LEU A 364 -17.03 21.18 15.94
C LEU A 364 -16.94 21.73 17.37
N ARG A 365 -17.93 21.46 18.22
CA ARG A 365 -17.86 21.78 19.65
C ARG A 365 -16.86 20.91 20.40
N ALA A 366 -16.74 19.63 20.06
CA ALA A 366 -15.74 18.77 20.66
C ALA A 366 -14.31 19.28 20.37
N ILE A 367 -14.08 19.77 19.16
CA ILE A 367 -12.82 20.45 18.78
C ILE A 367 -12.64 21.73 19.61
N LEU A 368 -13.68 22.57 19.74
CA LEU A 368 -13.62 23.76 20.60
C LEU A 368 -13.28 23.39 22.05
N HIS A 369 -13.94 22.41 22.65
CA HIS A 369 -13.68 21.96 24.02
C HIS A 369 -12.26 21.41 24.19
N SER A 370 -11.71 20.76 23.17
CA SER A 370 -10.30 20.34 23.15
C SER A 370 -9.36 21.55 23.22
N LEU A 371 -9.67 22.66 22.54
CA LEU A 371 -8.89 23.90 22.62
C LEU A 371 -9.07 24.62 23.96
N GLU A 372 -10.30 24.67 24.48
CA GLU A 372 -10.58 25.21 25.82
C GLU A 372 -9.86 24.43 26.92
N TRP A 373 -9.75 23.11 26.78
CA TRP A 373 -8.95 22.28 27.68
C TRP A 373 -7.45 22.61 27.58
N ARG A 374 -6.92 22.76 26.36
CA ARG A 374 -5.52 23.21 26.15
C ARG A 374 -5.25 24.58 26.76
N ALA A 375 -6.23 25.49 26.68
CA ALA A 375 -6.15 26.85 27.23
C ALA A 375 -5.92 26.87 28.75
N ARG A 376 -6.19 25.78 29.47
CA ARG A 376 -5.99 25.67 30.92
C ARG A 376 -4.53 25.50 31.33
N SER A 377 -3.62 25.24 30.39
CA SER A 377 -2.20 25.06 30.68
C SER A 377 -1.33 26.02 29.89
N ALA A 378 -0.45 26.73 30.59
CA ALA A 378 0.54 27.62 30.00
C ALA A 378 1.46 26.90 28.99
N THR A 379 1.65 25.58 29.14
CA THR A 379 2.47 24.76 28.23
C THR A 379 1.92 24.67 26.81
N PHE A 380 0.65 25.02 26.60
CA PHE A 380 0.04 25.02 25.27
C PHE A 380 -0.02 26.42 24.64
N HIS A 381 0.60 27.45 25.22
CA HIS A 381 0.76 28.74 24.54
C HIS A 381 1.80 28.66 23.42
N SER A 382 1.60 29.44 22.35
CA SER A 382 2.56 29.60 21.25
C SER A 382 2.98 28.27 20.62
N CYS A 383 2.04 27.33 20.46
CA CYS A 383 2.36 25.97 20.02
C CYS A 383 1.70 25.62 18.68
N ARG A 384 2.40 24.76 17.93
CA ARG A 384 1.85 24.05 16.77
C ARG A 384 1.53 22.62 17.18
N PHE A 385 0.35 22.12 16.82
CA PHE A 385 -0.04 20.75 17.19
C PHE A 385 -0.90 20.11 16.11
N LEU A 386 -0.82 18.78 16.02
CA LEU A 386 -1.70 17.96 15.20
C LEU A 386 -3.03 17.71 15.93
N HIS A 387 -4.14 17.89 15.24
CA HIS A 387 -5.48 17.58 15.73
C HIS A 387 -6.19 16.69 14.72
N LEU A 388 -6.52 15.47 15.13
CA LEU A 388 -7.20 14.48 14.29
C LEU A 388 -8.71 14.60 14.45
N SER A 389 -9.44 14.55 13.34
CA SER A 389 -10.91 14.44 13.33
C SER A 389 -11.35 13.61 12.13
N ASP A 390 -12.38 12.81 12.32
CA ASP A 390 -13.03 12.02 11.28
C ASP A 390 -14.08 12.81 10.47
N SER A 391 -14.55 13.94 11.01
CA SER A 391 -15.49 14.83 10.35
C SER A 391 -14.81 15.69 9.27
N GLN A 392 -14.83 15.20 8.02
CA GLN A 392 -14.30 15.94 6.87
C GLN A 392 -14.90 17.34 6.71
N ILE A 393 -16.19 17.50 7.06
CA ILE A 393 -16.91 18.78 7.05
C ILE A 393 -16.29 19.74 8.06
N CYS A 394 -16.06 19.29 9.31
CA CYS A 394 -15.44 20.12 10.35
C CYS A 394 -14.04 20.55 9.94
N LEU A 395 -13.22 19.61 9.43
CA LEU A 395 -11.89 19.91 8.92
C LEU A 395 -11.91 20.95 7.79
N ALA A 396 -12.83 20.82 6.83
CA ALA A 396 -12.94 21.76 5.72
C ALA A 396 -13.32 23.18 6.18
N VAL A 397 -14.27 23.31 7.12
CA VAL A 397 -14.67 24.63 7.63
C VAL A 397 -13.62 25.24 8.56
N LEU A 398 -12.86 24.42 9.29
CA LEU A 398 -11.73 24.86 10.12
C LEU A 398 -10.57 25.36 9.26
N ALA A 399 -10.17 24.61 8.24
CA ALA A 399 -9.13 25.01 7.31
C ALA A 399 -9.51 26.29 6.55
N LYS A 400 -10.78 26.42 6.15
CA LYS A 400 -11.29 27.62 5.45
C LYS A 400 -11.53 28.82 6.40
N GLY A 401 -11.71 28.57 7.69
CA GLY A 401 -12.06 29.56 8.71
C GLY A 401 -13.49 30.12 8.62
N ARG A 402 -14.34 29.61 7.72
CA ARG A 402 -15.73 30.08 7.52
C ARG A 402 -16.65 29.02 6.93
N SER A 403 -17.95 29.16 7.19
CA SER A 403 -19.03 28.32 6.64
C SER A 403 -20.23 29.19 6.20
N SER A 404 -21.10 28.66 5.34
CA SER A 404 -22.42 29.26 5.07
C SER A 404 -23.37 29.12 6.28
N SER A 405 -23.10 28.19 7.20
CA SER A 405 -23.90 27.99 8.40
C SER A 405 -23.58 29.00 9.50
N ARG A 406 -24.57 29.79 9.90
CA ARG A 406 -24.47 30.74 11.03
C ARG A 406 -24.14 30.03 12.35
N LYS A 407 -24.64 28.79 12.54
CA LYS A 407 -24.37 27.98 13.75
C LYS A 407 -22.90 27.59 13.83
N LEU A 408 -22.33 27.08 12.73
CA LEU A 408 -20.91 26.72 12.68
C LEU A 408 -20.01 27.96 12.82
N ASN A 409 -20.34 29.08 12.15
CA ASN A 409 -19.59 30.33 12.29
C ASN A 409 -19.56 30.88 13.73
N ARG A 410 -20.58 30.61 14.56
CA ARG A 410 -20.54 30.98 15.98
C ARG A 410 -19.47 30.21 16.75
N ILE A 411 -19.27 28.94 16.43
CA ILE A 411 -18.25 28.10 17.05
C ILE A 411 -16.87 28.44 16.47
N LEU A 412 -16.75 28.58 15.15
CA LEU A 412 -15.49 28.96 14.48
C LEU A 412 -14.93 30.28 15.01
N ARG A 413 -15.77 31.28 15.31
CA ARG A 413 -15.31 32.54 15.93
C ARG A 413 -14.68 32.33 17.30
N LYS A 414 -15.20 31.40 18.11
CA LYS A 414 -14.60 31.06 19.41
C LYS A 414 -13.27 30.33 19.24
N ILE A 415 -13.22 29.37 18.30
CA ILE A 415 -11.99 28.65 17.96
C ILE A 415 -10.92 29.65 17.49
N ALA A 416 -11.26 30.55 16.57
CA ALA A 416 -10.35 31.60 16.09
C ALA A 416 -9.87 32.52 17.22
N ALA A 417 -10.77 32.93 18.12
CA ALA A 417 -10.40 33.74 19.28
C ALA A 417 -9.39 33.02 20.19
N LEU A 418 -9.59 31.73 20.46
CA LEU A 418 -8.62 30.92 21.22
C LEU A 418 -7.29 30.78 20.48
N CYS A 419 -7.32 30.52 19.17
CA CYS A 419 -6.11 30.43 18.37
C CYS A 419 -5.29 31.72 18.40
N ILE A 420 -5.94 32.89 18.31
CA ILE A 420 -5.28 34.19 18.40
C ILE A 420 -4.77 34.45 19.82
N ALA A 421 -5.64 34.30 20.84
CA ALA A 421 -5.31 34.63 22.22
C ALA A 421 -4.16 33.78 22.79
N LEU A 422 -4.08 32.52 22.40
CA LEU A 422 -3.06 31.56 22.87
C LEU A 422 -1.92 31.37 21.86
N ASN A 423 -1.95 32.08 20.72
CA ASN A 423 -1.01 31.94 19.60
C ASN A 423 -0.88 30.47 19.12
N LEU A 424 -2.00 29.80 18.88
CA LEU A 424 -2.07 28.40 18.45
C LEU A 424 -2.08 28.25 16.94
N TYR A 425 -1.36 27.23 16.47
CA TYR A 425 -1.32 26.83 15.06
C TYR A 425 -1.75 25.36 14.94
N PRO A 426 -3.07 25.08 14.96
CA PRO A 426 -3.58 23.73 14.79
C PRO A 426 -3.37 23.24 13.35
N LEU A 427 -2.82 22.04 13.21
CA LEU A 427 -2.84 21.25 11.98
C LEU A 427 -4.03 20.30 12.04
N TRP A 428 -5.05 20.60 11.23
CA TRP A 428 -6.25 19.80 11.09
C TRP A 428 -5.98 18.64 10.15
N ALA A 429 -5.99 17.41 10.65
CA ALA A 429 -5.77 16.23 9.82
C ALA A 429 -6.92 15.24 9.93
N TRP A 430 -7.17 14.56 8.81
CA TRP A 430 -8.25 13.59 8.72
C TRP A 430 -7.79 12.22 9.21
N ILE A 431 -8.71 11.52 9.87
CA ILE A 431 -8.57 10.14 10.30
C ILE A 431 -9.85 9.38 9.97
N ALA A 432 -9.74 8.13 9.54
CA ALA A 432 -10.92 7.29 9.37
C ALA A 432 -11.64 7.07 10.71
N SER A 433 -12.98 7.15 10.74
CA SER A 433 -13.77 7.06 11.97
C SER A 433 -13.47 5.80 12.79
N LYS A 434 -13.28 4.66 12.13
CA LYS A 434 -12.92 3.37 12.74
C LYS A 434 -11.56 3.38 13.46
N LEU A 435 -10.67 4.29 13.07
CA LEU A 435 -9.34 4.47 13.66
C LEU A 435 -9.32 5.58 14.71
N ASN A 436 -10.40 6.36 14.85
CA ASN A 436 -10.42 7.53 15.73
C ASN A 436 -10.28 7.11 17.20
N PRO A 437 -9.17 7.45 17.88
CA PRO A 437 -8.97 7.09 19.29
C PRO A 437 -9.98 7.74 20.24
N ALA A 438 -10.73 8.74 19.77
CA ALA A 438 -11.76 9.41 20.54
C ALA A 438 -13.16 8.74 20.41
N ASP A 439 -13.35 7.78 19.51
CA ASP A 439 -14.66 7.14 19.29
C ASP A 439 -15.16 6.42 20.56
N GLU A 440 -14.39 5.47 21.11
CA GLU A 440 -14.75 4.77 22.35
C GLU A 440 -14.98 5.74 23.53
N PRO A 441 -14.09 6.72 23.82
CA PRO A 441 -14.35 7.74 24.84
C PRO A 441 -15.62 8.57 24.62
N SER A 442 -16.03 8.82 23.37
CA SER A 442 -17.22 9.61 23.05
C SER A 442 -18.53 8.86 23.34
N ARG A 443 -18.51 7.53 23.27
CA ARG A 443 -19.68 6.65 23.47
C ARG A 443 -19.96 6.28 24.92
N ARG A 444 -19.10 6.64 25.86
CA ARG A 444 -19.20 6.25 27.30
C ARG A 444 -20.53 6.64 27.97
N TYR A 445 -21.24 7.62 27.43
CA TYR A 445 -22.50 8.14 27.96
C TYR A 445 -23.69 7.92 27.02
N GLU A 446 -23.51 7.14 25.94
CA GLU A 446 -24.62 6.70 25.10
C GLU A 446 -25.51 5.74 25.91
N PRO A 447 -26.84 5.81 25.75
CA PRO A 447 -27.72 4.80 26.31
C PRO A 447 -27.34 3.44 25.70
N LYS A 448 -27.13 2.43 26.56
CA LYS A 448 -26.99 1.05 26.08
C LYS A 448 -28.35 0.63 25.51
N ASP A 449 -28.37 0.24 24.24
CA ASP A 449 -29.53 -0.46 23.70
C ASP A 449 -29.64 -1.79 24.46
N ASN A 450 -30.76 -1.96 25.18
CA ASN A 450 -31.11 -3.20 25.88
C ASN A 450 -31.64 -4.24 24.89
#